data_AF-A0A933H8W5-F1
#
_entry.id   AF-A0A933H8W5-F1
#
_cell.length_a   1.000
_cell.length_b   1.000
_cell.length_c   1.000
_cell.angle_alpha   90.00
_cell.angle_beta   90.00
_cell.angle_gamma   90.00
#
_symmetry.space_group_name_H-M   'P 1'
#
loop_
_entity.id
_entity.type
_entity.pdbx_description
1 polymer ?
#
loop_
_entity_poly.entity_id
_entity_poly.type
_entity_poly.pdbx_seq_one_letter_code
_entity_poly.pdbx_strand_id
1 'polypeptide(L)'
;MKILRRFLHSLSPYNLIILSSFLICGCVATQHDMLQMQSQMDDLNHNLGTMQKNQADLTVKMDNLSSNLNAFSENIKDLSTQMNRLSAKIDELENTLNRKVNAIGQTIKKQQEEVETTLLPAKIYNDAYSAFLNNNHDSAINGFKNYLSRFPQGDMVESAYFNLGEAFYIKGNWQDAAVSYANVLDKFPKSAKIPQTRLKYALSLMKLPQDKKAEALKYMESILKDFPKSAEARAAKEQINKLKEPPKAKSPTNK
;
A
#
# COMPACT_ATOMS: atom_id res chain seq x y z
N MET A 1 -10.17 23.95 147.37
CA MET A 1 -9.38 24.10 146.14
C MET A 1 -10.35 24.30 144.96
N LYS A 2 -11.07 25.41 144.81
CA LYS A 2 -10.71 26.84 144.66
C LYS A 2 -10.08 27.28 143.31
N ILE A 3 -9.85 26.41 142.33
CA ILE A 3 -9.32 26.86 141.01
C ILE A 3 -10.10 26.36 139.78
N LEU A 4 -10.72 25.17 139.78
CA LEU A 4 -11.47 24.70 138.59
C LEU A 4 -12.92 25.24 138.44
N ARG A 5 -13.46 25.94 139.46
CA ARG A 5 -14.84 26.46 139.42
C ARG A 5 -14.96 27.84 138.77
N ARG A 6 -13.85 28.43 138.29
CA ARG A 6 -13.80 29.79 137.72
C ARG A 6 -13.67 29.85 136.20
N PHE A 7 -13.53 28.71 135.51
CA PHE A 7 -13.36 28.68 134.05
C PHE A 7 -14.61 28.22 133.27
N LEU A 8 -15.66 27.76 133.96
CA LEU A 8 -16.91 27.31 133.33
C LEU A 8 -18.00 28.39 133.23
N HIS A 9 -17.71 29.65 133.53
CA HIS A 9 -18.71 30.72 133.60
C HIS A 9 -18.46 31.94 132.67
N SER A 10 -17.62 31.80 131.63
CA SER A 10 -17.26 32.92 130.73
C SER A 10 -17.35 32.62 129.23
N LEU A 11 -18.02 31.54 128.82
CA LEU A 11 -18.29 31.29 127.40
C LEU A 11 -19.70 31.76 127.06
N SER A 12 -19.73 32.97 126.50
CA SER A 12 -20.88 33.67 125.94
C SER A 12 -21.65 32.81 124.93
N PRO A 13 -23.00 32.85 124.89
CA PRO A 13 -23.83 32.08 123.95
C PRO A 13 -23.53 32.37 122.47
N TYR A 14 -22.81 33.47 122.17
CA TYR A 14 -22.43 33.86 120.82
C TYR A 14 -21.41 32.92 120.15
N ASN A 15 -20.53 32.27 120.90
CA ASN A 15 -19.53 31.36 120.33
C ASN A 15 -20.14 30.04 119.82
N LEU A 16 -21.30 29.63 120.35
CA LEU A 16 -22.00 28.43 119.89
C LEU A 16 -22.78 28.67 118.58
N ILE A 17 -23.23 29.91 118.35
CA ILE A 17 -23.98 30.33 117.15
C ILE A 17 -23.05 30.58 115.96
N ILE A 18 -21.82 31.05 116.20
CA ILE A 18 -20.82 31.24 115.15
C ILE A 18 -20.29 29.89 114.65
N LEU A 19 -20.12 28.91 115.55
CA LEU A 19 -19.68 27.56 115.20
C LEU A 19 -20.75 26.79 114.41
N SER A 20 -22.04 27.00 114.70
CA SER A 20 -23.14 26.41 113.92
C SER A 20 -23.34 27.09 112.56
N SER A 21 -23.10 28.41 112.45
CA SER A 21 -23.16 29.14 111.17
C SER A 21 -22.07 28.71 110.19
N PHE A 22 -20.88 28.35 110.67
CA PHE A 22 -19.79 27.84 109.84
C PHE A 22 -20.04 26.41 109.32
N LEU A 23 -20.73 25.58 110.10
CA LEU A 23 -21.08 24.20 109.72
C LEU A 23 -22.19 24.13 108.67
N ILE A 24 -23.14 25.06 108.68
CA ILE A 24 -24.23 25.11 107.69
C ILE A 24 -23.73 25.64 106.35
N CYS A 25 -22.76 26.55 106.33
CA CYS A 25 -22.18 27.08 105.09
C CYS A 25 -21.30 26.05 104.35
N GLY A 26 -20.61 25.18 105.09
CA GLY A 26 -19.78 24.10 104.52
C GLY A 26 -20.55 23.03 103.75
N CYS A 27 -21.78 22.68 104.17
CA CYS A 27 -22.61 21.70 103.48
C CYS A 27 -23.17 22.22 102.14
N VAL A 28 -23.41 23.53 102.03
CA VAL A 28 -23.97 24.16 100.82
C VAL A 28 -22.94 24.21 99.69
N ALA A 29 -21.67 24.45 100.00
CA ALA A 29 -20.59 24.43 99.01
C ALA A 29 -20.39 23.03 98.39
N THR A 30 -20.42 21.97 99.22
CA THR A 30 -20.27 20.58 98.74
C THR A 30 -21.46 20.06 97.93
N GLN A 31 -22.66 20.61 98.12
CA GLN A 31 -23.85 20.17 97.39
C GLN A 31 -23.92 20.78 95.98
N HIS A 32 -23.43 22.00 95.81
CA HIS A 32 -23.31 22.64 94.49
C HIS A 32 -22.25 21.95 93.62
N ASP A 33 -21.08 21.67 94.19
CA ASP A 33 -19.99 20.99 93.49
C ASP A 33 -20.35 19.55 93.10
N MET A 34 -21.11 18.84 93.95
CA MET A 34 -21.57 17.48 93.67
C MET A 34 -22.60 17.44 92.53
N LEU A 35 -23.53 18.41 92.50
CA LEU A 35 -24.49 18.58 91.39
C LEU A 35 -23.78 18.95 90.08
N GLN A 36 -22.74 19.79 90.16
CA GLN A 36 -21.93 20.15 89.00
C GLN A 36 -21.13 18.95 88.46
N MET A 37 -20.54 18.13 89.34
CA MET A 37 -19.89 16.87 88.96
C MET A 37 -20.88 15.89 88.32
N GLN A 38 -22.12 15.82 88.82
CA GLN A 38 -23.14 14.95 88.24
C GLN A 38 -23.55 15.40 86.84
N SER A 39 -23.75 16.71 86.65
CA SER A 39 -24.00 17.29 85.33
C SER A 39 -22.84 17.04 84.37
N GLN A 40 -21.59 17.17 84.83
CA GLN A 40 -20.42 16.86 84.01
C GLN A 40 -20.30 15.38 83.66
N MET A 41 -20.69 14.49 84.58
CA MET A 41 -20.72 13.05 84.33
C MET A 41 -21.80 12.71 83.29
N ASP A 42 -22.98 13.32 83.37
CA ASP A 42 -24.06 13.14 82.40
C ASP A 42 -23.68 13.68 81.01
N ASP A 43 -23.06 14.86 80.94
CA ASP A 43 -22.53 15.42 79.69
C ASP A 43 -21.41 14.54 79.10
N LEU A 44 -20.52 14.02 79.94
CA LEU A 44 -19.46 13.12 79.51
C LEU A 44 -20.03 11.78 79.01
N ASN A 45 -21.04 11.24 79.67
CA ASN A 45 -21.70 10.00 79.28
C ASN A 45 -22.50 10.20 77.97
N HIS A 46 -23.14 11.36 77.81
CA HIS A 46 -23.77 11.76 76.56
C HIS A 46 -22.74 11.88 75.42
N ASN A 47 -21.61 12.55 75.67
CA ASN A 47 -20.51 12.69 74.70
C ASN A 47 -19.86 11.34 74.34
N LEU A 48 -19.71 10.43 75.29
CA LEU A 48 -19.29 9.05 75.03
C LEU A 48 -20.30 8.33 74.13
N GLY A 49 -21.60 8.49 74.39
CA GLY A 49 -22.65 7.93 73.53
C GLY A 49 -22.65 8.50 72.11
N THR A 50 -22.44 9.81 71.95
CA THR A 50 -22.35 10.44 70.62
C THR A 50 -21.06 10.02 69.89
N MET A 51 -19.94 9.92 70.60
CA MET A 51 -18.69 9.38 70.04
C MET A 51 -18.83 7.92 69.60
N GLN A 52 -19.46 7.06 70.40
CA GLN A 52 -19.72 5.67 70.03
C GLN A 52 -20.62 5.57 68.79
N LYS A 53 -21.65 6.42 68.69
CA LYS A 53 -22.52 6.51 67.51
C LYS A 53 -21.75 6.95 66.27
N ASN A 54 -20.90 7.96 66.40
CA ASN A 54 -20.05 8.45 65.31
C ASN A 54 -19.03 7.39 64.88
N GLN A 55 -18.48 6.63 65.83
CA GLN A 55 -17.58 5.50 65.54
C GLN A 55 -18.31 4.40 64.75
N ALA A 56 -19.55 4.06 65.15
CA ALA A 56 -20.36 3.08 64.41
C ALA A 56 -20.69 3.55 62.97
N ASP A 57 -21.04 4.83 62.78
CA ASP A 57 -21.31 5.39 61.45
C ASP A 57 -20.05 5.40 60.56
N LEU A 58 -18.88 5.69 61.15
CA LEU A 58 -17.59 5.60 60.45
C LEU A 58 -17.26 4.18 60.04
N THR A 59 -17.51 3.18 60.89
CA THR A 59 -17.32 1.76 60.54
C THR A 59 -18.19 1.37 59.35
N VAL A 60 -19.47 1.75 59.34
CA VAL A 60 -20.38 1.47 58.22
C VAL A 60 -19.91 2.13 56.93
N LYS A 61 -19.42 3.39 56.99
CA LYS A 61 -18.85 4.08 55.82
C LYS A 61 -17.56 3.42 55.32
N MET A 62 -16.71 2.93 56.23
CA MET A 62 -15.49 2.19 55.91
C MET A 62 -15.80 0.87 55.23
N ASP A 63 -16.81 0.14 55.71
CA ASP A 63 -17.27 -1.12 55.11
C ASP A 63 -17.85 -0.89 53.70
N ASN A 64 -18.66 0.15 53.53
CA ASN A 64 -19.18 0.55 52.23
C ASN A 64 -18.05 0.93 51.26
N LEU A 65 -17.05 1.68 51.73
CA LEU A 65 -15.89 2.05 50.92
C LEU A 65 -15.07 0.81 50.55
N SER A 66 -14.81 -0.09 51.50
CA SER A 66 -14.10 -1.35 51.27
C SER A 66 -14.83 -2.22 50.25
N SER A 67 -16.16 -2.31 50.34
CA SER A 67 -16.99 -3.02 49.37
C SER A 67 -16.90 -2.41 47.98
N ASN A 68 -17.00 -1.08 47.87
CA ASN A 68 -16.85 -0.36 46.60
C ASN A 68 -15.47 -0.52 45.99
N LEU A 69 -14.40 -0.53 46.81
CA LEU A 69 -13.03 -0.78 46.36
C LEU A 69 -12.84 -2.20 45.83
N ASN A 70 -13.45 -3.19 46.47
CA ASN A 70 -13.42 -4.57 45.99
C ASN A 70 -14.15 -4.71 44.65
N ALA A 71 -15.37 -4.15 44.53
CA ALA A 71 -16.13 -4.14 43.28
C ALA A 71 -15.37 -3.40 42.16
N PHE A 72 -14.72 -2.28 42.50
CA PHE A 72 -13.88 -1.55 41.55
C PHE A 72 -12.65 -2.35 41.11
N SER A 73 -11.99 -3.04 42.03
CA SER A 73 -10.86 -3.92 41.74
C SER A 73 -11.26 -5.09 40.83
N GLU A 74 -12.45 -5.66 41.02
CA GLU A 74 -12.99 -6.70 40.14
C GLU A 74 -13.28 -6.15 38.73
N ASN A 75 -13.86 -4.95 38.63
CA ASN A 75 -14.10 -4.29 37.35
C ASN A 75 -12.80 -3.96 36.61
N ILE A 76 -11.73 -3.54 37.31
CA ILE A 76 -10.40 -3.32 36.70
C ILE A 76 -9.84 -4.65 36.17
N LYS A 77 -10.00 -5.74 36.92
CA LYS A 77 -9.55 -7.06 36.49
C LYS A 77 -10.29 -7.51 35.23
N ASP A 78 -11.61 -7.34 35.18
CA ASP A 78 -12.39 -7.67 33.99
C ASP A 78 -12.04 -6.77 32.80
N LEU A 79 -11.81 -5.47 33.02
CA LEU A 79 -11.37 -4.58 31.97
C LEU A 79 -9.99 -4.99 31.41
N SER A 80 -9.07 -5.41 32.28
CA SER A 80 -7.76 -5.92 31.88
C SER A 80 -7.86 -7.19 31.04
N THR A 81 -8.74 -8.13 31.41
CA THR A 81 -8.95 -9.36 30.61
C THR A 81 -9.57 -9.06 29.25
N GLN A 82 -10.54 -8.14 29.19
CA GLN A 82 -11.12 -7.69 27.92
C GLN A 82 -10.09 -7.00 27.02
N MET A 83 -9.24 -6.13 27.58
CA MET A 83 -8.16 -5.46 26.84
C MET A 83 -7.18 -6.47 26.25
N ASN A 84 -6.77 -7.49 27.04
CA ASN A 84 -5.87 -8.55 26.56
C ASN A 84 -6.51 -9.36 25.42
N ARG A 85 -7.80 -9.68 25.54
CA ARG A 85 -8.54 -10.38 24.48
C ARG A 85 -8.67 -9.53 23.21
N LEU A 86 -8.84 -8.23 23.37
CA LEU A 86 -8.90 -7.31 22.24
C LEU A 86 -7.54 -7.20 21.54
N SER A 87 -6.45 -7.10 22.29
CA SER A 87 -5.08 -7.13 21.75
C SER A 87 -4.84 -8.38 20.92
N ALA A 88 -5.19 -9.56 21.46
CA ALA A 88 -5.04 -10.83 20.74
C ALA A 88 -5.85 -10.88 19.42
N LYS A 89 -7.05 -10.29 19.40
CA LYS A 89 -7.86 -10.19 18.17
C LYS A 89 -7.25 -9.24 17.14
N ILE A 90 -6.61 -8.15 17.58
CA ILE A 90 -5.90 -7.21 16.70
C ILE A 90 -4.72 -7.93 16.06
N ASP A 91 -3.93 -8.66 16.84
CA ASP A 91 -2.78 -9.44 16.34
C ASP A 91 -3.23 -10.51 15.33
N GLU A 92 -4.34 -11.20 15.60
CA GLU A 92 -4.92 -12.20 14.68
C GLU A 92 -5.39 -11.57 13.36
N LEU A 93 -6.04 -10.40 13.45
CA LEU A 93 -6.52 -9.66 12.27
C LEU A 93 -5.34 -9.15 11.43
N GLU A 94 -4.30 -8.61 12.06
CA GLU A 94 -3.08 -8.15 11.38
C GLU A 94 -2.39 -9.31 10.65
N ASN A 95 -2.24 -10.46 11.32
CA ASN A 95 -1.67 -11.65 10.72
C ASN A 95 -2.50 -12.19 9.54
N THR A 96 -3.82 -12.18 9.67
CA THR A 96 -4.74 -12.59 8.60
C THR A 96 -4.68 -11.64 7.41
N LEU A 97 -4.63 -10.33 7.67
CA LEU A 97 -4.52 -9.31 6.64
C LEU A 97 -3.20 -9.44 5.89
N ASN A 98 -2.08 -9.57 6.59
CA ASN A 98 -0.76 -9.77 5.97
C ASN A 98 -0.70 -11.01 5.08
N ARG A 99 -1.30 -12.13 5.49
CA ARG A 99 -1.38 -13.34 4.65
C ARG A 99 -2.21 -13.10 3.39
N LYS A 100 -3.36 -12.45 3.50
CA LYS A 100 -4.22 -12.13 2.36
C LYS A 100 -3.57 -11.13 1.40
N VAL A 101 -2.94 -10.08 1.91
CA VAL A 101 -2.20 -9.09 1.12
C VAL A 101 -1.05 -9.74 0.36
N ASN A 102 -0.29 -10.63 1.01
CA ASN A 102 0.79 -11.37 0.35
C ASN A 102 0.28 -12.35 -0.71
N ALA A 103 -0.81 -13.08 -0.45
CA ALA A 103 -1.42 -13.98 -1.42
C ALA A 103 -1.98 -13.22 -2.64
N ILE A 104 -2.61 -12.06 -2.41
CA ILE A 104 -3.09 -11.15 -3.46
C ILE A 104 -1.89 -10.62 -4.26
N GLY A 105 -0.83 -10.15 -3.60
CA GLY A 105 0.38 -9.66 -4.24
C GLY A 105 1.05 -10.71 -5.14
N GLN A 106 1.11 -11.97 -4.69
CA GLN A 106 1.62 -13.08 -5.50
C GLN A 106 0.71 -13.41 -6.70
N THR A 107 -0.61 -13.35 -6.52
CA THR A 107 -1.58 -13.63 -7.59
C THR A 107 -1.57 -12.53 -8.66
N ILE A 108 -1.48 -11.26 -8.25
CA ILE A 108 -1.35 -10.11 -9.14
C ILE A 108 -0.05 -10.20 -9.95
N LYS A 109 1.08 -10.53 -9.30
CA LYS A 109 2.38 -10.66 -9.99
C LYS A 109 2.37 -11.74 -11.07
N LYS A 110 1.69 -12.87 -10.81
CA LYS A 110 1.59 -14.01 -11.73
C LYS A 110 0.66 -13.74 -12.92
N GLN A 111 -0.46 -13.04 -12.70
CA GLN A 111 -1.37 -12.64 -13.78
C GLN A 111 -0.80 -11.52 -14.66
N GLN A 112 0.02 -10.64 -14.08
CA GLN A 112 0.64 -9.54 -14.81
C GLN A 112 1.72 -10.05 -15.78
N GLU A 113 2.52 -11.05 -15.39
CA GLU A 113 3.54 -11.66 -16.25
C GLU A 113 2.95 -12.49 -17.43
N GLU A 114 1.80 -13.14 -17.25
CA GLU A 114 1.18 -14.01 -18.27
C GLU A 114 0.43 -13.21 -19.37
N VAL A 115 -0.15 -12.06 -19.01
CA VAL A 115 -0.79 -11.14 -19.97
C VAL A 115 0.24 -10.28 -20.70
N GLU A 116 1.33 -9.89 -20.04
CA GLU A 116 2.42 -9.18 -20.72
C GLU A 116 3.09 -10.09 -21.75
N THR A 117 3.47 -11.32 -21.39
CA THR A 117 4.22 -12.21 -22.31
C THR A 117 3.46 -12.61 -23.57
N THR A 118 2.13 -12.72 -23.51
CA THR A 118 1.27 -13.08 -24.66
C THR A 118 0.93 -11.88 -25.56
N LEU A 119 0.75 -10.67 -25.00
CA LEU A 119 0.40 -9.47 -25.76
C LEU A 119 1.61 -8.63 -26.21
N LEU A 120 2.76 -8.76 -25.55
CA LEU A 120 3.98 -8.00 -25.85
C LEU A 120 4.45 -8.15 -27.30
N PRO A 121 4.50 -9.36 -27.91
CA PRO A 121 4.95 -9.49 -29.31
C PRO A 121 4.04 -8.72 -30.26
N ALA A 122 2.72 -8.95 -30.16
CA ALA A 122 1.75 -8.27 -31.02
C ALA A 122 1.77 -6.76 -30.81
N LYS A 123 1.87 -6.29 -29.56
CA LYS A 123 1.96 -4.87 -29.25
C LYS A 123 3.19 -4.22 -29.88
N ILE A 124 4.39 -4.78 -29.68
CA ILE A 124 5.63 -4.19 -30.23
C ILE A 124 5.58 -4.15 -31.76
N TYR A 125 5.08 -5.21 -32.40
CA TYR A 125 4.89 -5.21 -33.84
C TYR A 125 3.88 -4.14 -34.28
N ASN A 126 2.72 -4.06 -33.63
CA ASN A 126 1.66 -3.11 -34.00
C ASN A 126 2.07 -1.66 -33.78
N ASP A 127 2.87 -1.36 -32.75
CA ASP A 127 3.43 -0.03 -32.51
C ASP A 127 4.40 0.34 -33.64
N ALA A 128 5.27 -0.58 -34.06
CA ALA A 128 6.19 -0.40 -35.19
C ALA A 128 5.44 -0.22 -36.53
N TYR A 129 4.40 -1.01 -36.75
CA TYR A 129 3.56 -0.93 -37.94
C TYR A 129 2.75 0.37 -37.97
N SER A 130 2.23 0.83 -36.84
CA SER A 130 1.58 2.14 -36.71
C SER A 130 2.55 3.27 -37.05
N ALA A 131 3.79 3.21 -36.57
CA ALA A 131 4.82 4.19 -36.94
C ALA A 131 5.11 4.18 -38.45
N PHE A 132 5.13 2.99 -39.07
CA PHE A 132 5.30 2.85 -40.52
C PHE A 132 4.18 3.51 -41.31
N LEU A 133 2.92 3.26 -40.91
CA LEU A 133 1.73 3.87 -41.53
C LEU A 133 1.71 5.40 -41.40
N ASN A 134 2.26 5.92 -40.30
CA ASN A 134 2.37 7.36 -40.05
C ASN A 134 3.58 8.02 -40.75
N ASN A 135 4.22 7.33 -41.71
CA ASN A 135 5.45 7.76 -42.40
C ASN A 135 6.64 8.03 -41.46
N ASN A 136 6.58 7.59 -40.20
CA ASN A 136 7.69 7.67 -39.27
C ASN A 136 8.59 6.45 -39.45
N HIS A 137 9.33 6.43 -40.56
CA HIS A 137 10.12 5.28 -40.97
C HIS A 137 11.28 4.97 -40.02
N ASP A 138 11.87 5.97 -39.36
CA ASP A 138 12.93 5.74 -38.35
C ASP A 138 12.41 5.00 -37.12
N SER A 139 11.28 5.44 -36.57
CA SER A 139 10.62 4.73 -35.46
C SER A 139 10.16 3.34 -35.88
N ALA A 140 9.64 3.18 -37.10
CA ALA A 140 9.24 1.88 -37.63
C ALA A 140 10.43 0.91 -37.73
N ILE A 141 11.56 1.36 -38.29
CA ILE A 141 12.79 0.56 -38.41
C ILE A 141 13.24 0.09 -37.02
N ASN A 142 13.30 0.99 -36.04
CA ASN A 142 13.71 0.65 -34.68
C ASN A 142 12.72 -0.32 -34.02
N GLY A 143 11.42 -0.11 -34.20
CA GLY A 143 10.36 -0.98 -33.68
C GLY A 143 10.40 -2.39 -34.26
N PHE A 144 10.54 -2.53 -35.58
CA PHE A 144 10.65 -3.85 -36.23
C PHE A 144 11.96 -4.56 -35.84
N LYS A 145 13.09 -3.85 -35.77
CA LYS A 145 14.34 -4.43 -35.25
C LYS A 145 14.20 -4.92 -33.82
N ASN A 146 13.51 -4.15 -32.96
CA ASN A 146 13.24 -4.55 -31.59
C ASN A 146 12.38 -5.82 -31.53
N TYR A 147 11.29 -5.86 -32.31
CA TYR A 147 10.44 -7.04 -32.43
C TYR A 147 11.24 -8.29 -32.86
N LEU A 148 12.02 -8.17 -33.93
CA LEU A 148 12.81 -9.29 -34.48
C LEU A 148 13.90 -9.79 -33.52
N SER A 149 14.47 -8.89 -32.72
CA SER A 149 15.48 -9.25 -31.70
C SER A 149 14.85 -9.97 -30.51
N ARG A 150 13.71 -9.46 -30.02
CA ARG A 150 13.04 -10.01 -28.83
C ARG A 150 12.22 -11.26 -29.11
N PHE A 151 11.66 -11.36 -30.32
CA PHE A 151 10.73 -12.41 -30.70
C PHE A 151 11.13 -13.06 -32.04
N PRO A 152 12.32 -13.70 -32.12
CA PRO A 152 12.85 -14.24 -33.37
C PRO A 152 12.03 -15.40 -33.96
N GLN A 153 11.14 -16.00 -33.18
CA GLN A 153 10.23 -17.08 -33.58
C GLN A 153 8.75 -16.66 -33.51
N GLY A 154 8.46 -15.36 -33.40
CA GLY A 154 7.08 -14.87 -33.32
C GLY A 154 6.32 -15.00 -34.64
N ASP A 155 4.99 -15.04 -34.56
CA ASP A 155 4.12 -15.22 -35.72
C ASP A 155 4.23 -14.08 -36.75
N MET A 156 4.65 -12.88 -36.32
CA MET A 156 4.77 -11.71 -37.19
C MET A 156 6.20 -11.52 -37.71
N VAL A 157 7.13 -12.44 -37.49
CA VAL A 157 8.54 -12.31 -37.92
C VAL A 157 8.66 -12.14 -39.44
N GLU A 158 7.92 -12.92 -40.21
CA GLU A 158 7.88 -12.78 -41.67
C GLU A 158 7.45 -11.37 -42.09
N SER A 159 6.33 -10.89 -41.53
CA SER A 159 5.80 -9.56 -41.81
C SER A 159 6.71 -8.45 -41.30
N ALA A 160 7.39 -8.66 -40.18
CA ALA A 160 8.33 -7.71 -39.60
C ALA A 160 9.56 -7.52 -40.48
N TYR A 161 10.15 -8.61 -41.00
CA TYR A 161 11.24 -8.51 -41.98
C TYR A 161 10.78 -7.82 -43.27
N PHE A 162 9.59 -8.14 -43.77
CA PHE A 162 9.05 -7.52 -44.98
C PHE A 162 8.86 -6.00 -44.78
N ASN A 163 8.16 -5.59 -43.71
CA ASN A 163 7.88 -4.18 -43.43
C ASN A 163 9.14 -3.39 -43.04
N LEU A 164 10.11 -4.04 -42.38
CA LEU A 164 11.43 -3.45 -42.16
C LEU A 164 12.14 -3.17 -43.49
N GLY A 165 12.06 -4.11 -44.44
CA GLY A 165 12.56 -3.91 -45.79
C GLY A 165 11.89 -2.74 -46.51
N GLU A 166 10.55 -2.63 -46.40
CA GLU A 166 9.80 -1.51 -46.98
C GLU A 166 10.20 -0.16 -46.36
N ALA A 167 10.35 -0.10 -45.03
CA ALA A 167 10.77 1.12 -44.35
C ALA A 167 12.18 1.56 -44.78
N PHE A 168 13.13 0.62 -44.87
CA PHE A 168 14.47 0.90 -45.38
C PHE A 168 14.46 1.32 -46.84
N TYR A 169 13.65 0.67 -47.67
CA TYR A 169 13.49 1.02 -49.08
C TYR A 169 13.00 2.48 -49.19
N ILE A 170 11.95 2.87 -48.47
CA ILE A 170 11.44 4.24 -48.53
C ILE A 170 12.50 5.26 -48.07
N LYS A 171 13.30 4.92 -47.05
CA LYS A 171 14.41 5.77 -46.57
C LYS A 171 15.60 5.86 -47.53
N GLY A 172 15.64 5.06 -48.58
CA GLY A 172 16.78 4.98 -49.50
C GLY A 172 17.93 4.10 -49.02
N ASN A 173 17.74 3.36 -47.92
CA ASN A 173 18.70 2.39 -47.40
C ASN A 173 18.54 1.05 -48.14
N TRP A 174 18.84 1.05 -49.44
CA TRP A 174 18.57 -0.09 -50.32
C TRP A 174 19.31 -1.37 -49.92
N GLN A 175 20.50 -1.24 -49.31
CA GLN A 175 21.28 -2.38 -48.83
C GLN A 175 20.57 -3.09 -47.67
N ASP A 176 20.13 -2.34 -46.66
CA ASP A 176 19.39 -2.88 -45.52
C ASP A 176 18.02 -3.42 -45.94
N ALA A 177 17.39 -2.77 -46.92
CA ALA A 177 16.15 -3.26 -47.53
C ALA A 177 16.36 -4.63 -48.18
N ALA A 178 17.39 -4.77 -49.02
CA ALA A 178 17.74 -6.03 -49.66
C ALA A 178 18.02 -7.14 -48.63
N VAL A 179 18.79 -6.84 -47.56
CA VAL A 179 19.04 -7.81 -46.48
C VAL A 179 17.74 -8.23 -45.79
N SER A 180 16.83 -7.30 -45.53
CA SER A 180 15.55 -7.61 -44.88
C SER A 180 14.66 -8.48 -45.75
N TYR A 181 14.55 -8.19 -47.06
CA TYR A 181 13.82 -9.06 -47.99
C TYR A 181 14.49 -10.42 -48.17
N ALA A 182 15.82 -10.50 -48.20
CA ALA A 182 16.55 -11.76 -48.28
C ALA A 182 16.22 -12.67 -47.08
N ASN A 183 16.10 -12.11 -45.87
CA ASN A 183 15.67 -12.87 -44.69
C ASN A 183 14.27 -13.48 -44.87
N VAL A 184 13.33 -12.77 -45.51
CA VAL A 184 12.01 -13.33 -45.83
C VAL A 184 12.13 -14.49 -46.82
N LEU A 185 12.93 -14.32 -47.88
CA LEU A 185 13.13 -15.36 -48.91
C LEU A 185 13.80 -16.63 -48.37
N ASP A 186 14.75 -16.46 -47.45
CA ASP A 186 15.53 -17.55 -46.84
C ASP A 186 14.75 -18.28 -45.75
N LYS A 187 14.15 -17.53 -44.82
CA LYS A 187 13.49 -18.10 -43.64
C LYS A 187 12.05 -18.53 -43.90
N PHE A 188 11.36 -17.93 -44.88
CA PHE A 188 9.95 -18.17 -45.17
C PHE A 188 9.67 -18.53 -46.64
N PRO A 189 10.36 -19.53 -47.22
CA PRO A 189 10.32 -19.82 -48.67
C PRO A 189 8.95 -20.27 -49.19
N LYS A 190 8.02 -20.63 -48.31
CA LYS A 190 6.65 -21.06 -48.63
C LYS A 190 5.60 -19.96 -48.45
N SER A 191 6.02 -18.74 -48.09
CA SER A 191 5.09 -17.63 -47.88
C SER A 191 4.36 -17.23 -49.17
N ALA A 192 3.10 -16.82 -49.03
CA ALA A 192 2.34 -16.20 -50.11
C ALA A 192 2.94 -14.85 -50.58
N LYS A 193 3.78 -14.21 -49.75
CA LYS A 193 4.48 -12.95 -50.07
C LYS A 193 5.73 -13.14 -50.92
N ILE A 194 6.16 -14.38 -51.20
CA ILE A 194 7.40 -14.64 -51.95
C ILE A 194 7.48 -13.90 -53.30
N PRO A 195 6.44 -13.86 -54.17
CA PRO A 195 6.53 -13.12 -55.42
C PRO A 195 6.81 -11.63 -55.19
N GLN A 196 6.14 -11.05 -54.19
CA GLN A 196 6.27 -9.64 -53.83
C GLN A 196 7.65 -9.34 -53.25
N THR A 197 8.11 -10.17 -52.31
CA THR A 197 9.42 -10.05 -51.68
C THR A 197 10.55 -10.20 -52.70
N ARG A 198 10.46 -11.16 -53.65
CA ARG A 198 11.48 -11.31 -54.71
C ARG A 198 11.56 -10.08 -55.60
N LEU A 199 10.42 -9.50 -55.95
CA LEU A 199 10.40 -8.28 -56.76
C LEU A 199 11.04 -7.12 -55.99
N LYS A 200 10.67 -6.92 -54.72
CA LYS A 200 11.22 -5.86 -53.86
C LYS A 200 12.71 -6.03 -53.59
N TYR A 201 13.18 -7.27 -53.39
CA TYR A 201 14.60 -7.60 -53.30
C TYR A 201 15.34 -7.18 -54.58
N ALA A 202 14.86 -7.61 -55.75
CA ALA A 202 15.49 -7.28 -57.03
C ALA A 202 15.50 -5.76 -57.29
N LEU A 203 14.42 -5.05 -56.97
CA LEU A 203 14.35 -3.59 -57.09
C LEU A 203 15.33 -2.89 -56.14
N SER A 204 15.52 -3.42 -54.93
CA SER A 204 16.51 -2.90 -53.97
C SER A 204 17.93 -3.07 -54.50
N LEU A 205 18.25 -4.25 -55.06
CA LEU A 205 19.55 -4.51 -55.69
C LEU A 205 19.85 -3.55 -56.85
N MET A 206 18.85 -3.21 -57.66
CA MET A 206 19.01 -2.27 -58.77
C MET A 206 19.31 -0.83 -58.33
N LYS A 207 19.00 -0.48 -57.08
CA LYS A 207 19.25 0.85 -56.52
C LYS A 207 20.62 0.96 -55.83
N LEU A 208 21.34 -0.16 -55.70
CA LEU A 208 22.67 -0.17 -55.10
C LEU A 208 23.73 0.44 -56.03
N PRO A 209 24.78 1.07 -55.47
CA PRO A 209 25.90 1.58 -56.28
C PRO A 209 26.71 0.47 -56.95
N GLN A 210 26.75 -0.73 -56.36
CA GLN A 210 27.41 -1.88 -56.95
C GLN A 210 26.58 -2.43 -58.11
N ASP A 211 27.22 -2.90 -59.18
CA ASP A 211 26.51 -3.55 -60.28
C ASP A 211 25.96 -4.92 -59.84
N LYS A 212 24.75 -4.89 -59.32
CA LYS A 212 23.95 -6.05 -58.93
C LYS A 212 22.84 -6.35 -59.95
N LYS A 213 22.93 -5.78 -61.17
CA LYS A 213 21.90 -5.91 -62.19
C LYS A 213 21.67 -7.36 -62.62
N ALA A 214 22.74 -8.13 -62.81
CA ALA A 214 22.63 -9.55 -63.17
C ALA A 214 21.90 -10.38 -62.10
N GLU A 215 22.19 -10.11 -60.82
CA GLU A 215 21.52 -10.76 -59.70
C GLU A 215 20.03 -10.38 -59.64
N ALA A 216 19.73 -9.08 -59.75
CA ALA A 216 18.35 -8.58 -59.80
C ALA A 216 17.53 -9.22 -60.94
N LEU A 217 18.11 -9.31 -62.15
CA LEU A 217 17.47 -9.95 -63.30
C LEU A 217 17.16 -11.43 -63.04
N LYS A 218 18.09 -12.18 -62.44
CA LYS A 218 17.87 -13.58 -62.07
C LYS A 218 16.66 -13.75 -61.14
N TYR A 219 16.52 -12.88 -60.14
CA TYR A 219 15.36 -12.92 -59.25
C TYR A 219 14.07 -12.53 -59.97
N MET A 220 14.07 -11.52 -60.84
CA MET A 220 12.89 -11.14 -61.63
C MET A 220 12.46 -12.25 -62.60
N GLU A 221 13.40 -12.91 -63.27
CA GLU A 221 13.14 -14.06 -64.16
C GLU A 221 12.58 -15.25 -63.39
N SER A 222 13.05 -15.49 -62.15
CA SER A 222 12.48 -16.53 -61.30
C SER A 222 11.00 -16.30 -60.99
N ILE A 223 10.53 -15.05 -60.89
CA ILE A 223 9.12 -14.73 -60.65
C ILE A 223 8.29 -15.11 -61.88
N LEU A 224 8.80 -14.85 -63.09
CA LEU A 224 8.12 -15.23 -64.34
C LEU A 224 7.97 -16.74 -64.49
N LYS A 225 8.99 -17.49 -64.03
CA LYS A 225 9.02 -18.95 -64.08
C LYS A 225 8.10 -19.57 -63.02
N ASP A 226 8.24 -19.14 -61.77
CA ASP A 226 7.61 -19.79 -60.63
C ASP A 226 6.19 -19.27 -60.36
N PHE A 227 5.90 -18.01 -60.73
CA PHE A 227 4.62 -17.34 -60.46
C PHE A 227 4.04 -16.62 -61.70
N PRO A 228 3.90 -17.29 -62.85
CA PRO A 228 3.62 -16.65 -64.15
C PRO A 228 2.32 -15.84 -64.22
N LYS A 229 1.33 -16.15 -63.36
CA LYS A 229 0.01 -15.48 -63.33
C LYS A 229 -0.09 -14.35 -62.29
N SER A 230 0.96 -14.12 -61.50
CA SER A 230 0.97 -13.11 -60.44
C SER A 230 1.02 -11.68 -61.00
N ALA A 231 0.61 -10.70 -60.20
CA ALA A 231 0.79 -9.28 -60.55
C ALA A 231 2.28 -8.93 -60.61
N GLU A 232 3.06 -9.54 -59.73
CA GLU A 232 4.50 -9.38 -59.61
C GLU A 232 5.24 -9.91 -60.83
N ALA A 233 4.78 -11.00 -61.46
CA ALA A 233 5.33 -11.47 -62.73
C ALA A 233 5.13 -10.44 -63.85
N ARG A 234 3.94 -9.81 -63.94
CA ARG A 234 3.72 -8.74 -64.91
C ARG A 234 4.65 -7.55 -64.66
N ALA A 235 4.79 -7.13 -63.41
CA ALA A 235 5.70 -6.05 -63.02
C ALA A 235 7.17 -6.39 -63.29
N ALA A 236 7.60 -7.62 -62.98
CA ALA A 236 8.96 -8.11 -63.23
C ALA A 236 9.28 -8.09 -64.73
N LYS A 237 8.35 -8.54 -65.59
CA LYS A 237 8.51 -8.51 -67.05
C LYS A 237 8.72 -7.08 -67.56
N GLU A 238 7.93 -6.13 -67.06
CA GLU A 238 8.07 -4.72 -67.43
C GLU A 238 9.46 -4.16 -67.05
N GLN A 239 9.94 -4.47 -65.84
CA GLN A 239 11.25 -4.04 -65.39
C GLN A 239 12.38 -4.67 -66.21
N ILE A 240 12.29 -5.97 -66.52
CA ILE A 240 13.27 -6.66 -67.38
C ILE A 240 13.34 -5.99 -68.76
N ASN A 241 12.19 -5.66 -69.36
CA ASN A 241 12.16 -5.01 -70.68
C ASN A 241 12.82 -3.63 -70.64
N LYS A 242 12.50 -2.81 -69.62
CA LYS A 242 13.15 -1.49 -69.40
C LYS A 242 14.67 -1.59 -69.28
N LEU A 243 15.18 -2.71 -68.75
CA LEU A 243 16.61 -2.93 -68.57
C LEU A 243 17.33 -3.46 -69.82
N LYS A 244 16.58 -4.02 -70.78
CA LYS A 244 17.06 -4.53 -72.07
C LYS A 244 16.94 -3.49 -73.19
N GLU A 245 16.02 -2.54 -73.07
CA GLU A 245 15.94 -1.41 -74.00
C GLU A 245 17.19 -0.50 -73.86
N PRO A 246 17.86 -0.12 -74.96
CA PRO A 246 18.95 0.85 -74.90
C PRO A 246 18.42 2.21 -74.38
N PRO A 247 19.22 2.99 -73.64
CA PRO A 247 18.77 4.28 -73.13
C PRO A 247 18.28 5.13 -74.30
N LYS A 248 16.99 5.50 -74.29
CA LYS A 248 16.41 6.37 -75.33
C LYS A 248 17.27 7.63 -75.40
N ALA A 249 17.97 7.81 -76.53
CA ALA A 249 18.73 9.02 -76.82
C ALA A 249 17.80 10.21 -76.61
N LYS A 250 18.21 11.17 -75.78
CA LYS A 250 17.51 12.44 -75.63
C LYS A 250 17.38 13.04 -77.04
N SER A 251 16.15 13.11 -77.55
CA SER A 251 15.86 13.84 -78.78
C SER A 251 16.37 15.27 -78.62
N PRO A 252 17.14 15.82 -79.59
CA PRO A 252 17.60 17.19 -79.50
C PRO A 252 16.37 18.09 -79.53
N THR A 253 16.13 18.80 -78.43
CA THR A 253 15.16 19.88 -78.34
C THR A 253 15.61 20.95 -79.33
N ASN A 254 14.94 20.99 -80.48
CA ASN A 254 15.15 22.01 -81.51
C ASN A 254 14.78 23.36 -80.89
N LYS A 255 15.76 24.25 -80.74
CA LYS A 255 15.57 25.67 -80.45
C LYS A 255 15.84 26.45 -81.73
#